data_AF-A0A448UVP3-F1
#
_entry.id   AF-A0A448UVP3-F1
#
_cell.length_a   1.000
_cell.length_b   1.000
_cell.length_c   1.000
_cell.angle_alpha   90.00
_cell.angle_beta   90.00
_cell.angle_gamma   90.00
#
_symmetry.space_group_name_H-M   'P 1'
#
loop_
_entity.id
_entity.type
_entity.pdbx_description
1 polymer ?
#
loop_
_entity_poly.entity_id
_entity_poly.type
_entity_poly.pdbx_seq_one_letter_code
_entity_poly.pdbx_strand_id
1 'polypeptide(L)'
;MRQALNTYPQLAEFFKPGTESFRVVDVNRAGSLERDTIIFSLGVGRARLGQSSHNLGLLSGPHGREGFVVGLTRARRATHIVSCVSPTDMNAQKLHEGALDLYRLMLAYEENQQQIAAQTPREDVLASNAWLETEDEPTDPVTQDWLLNDAVARLRERGVRVRPGEDEIAFIALAPQQLIHTESEQESAQRMPLMVGSDVLFDYTTESVREHTRLVPERLSRTGWNYVTLNTLEVFADPEAVVARILRYLGIYAD
;
A
#
# COMPACT_ATOMS: atom_id res chain seq x y z
N MET A 1 5.65 7.79 -27.29
CA MET A 1 4.36 7.08 -27.40
C MET A 1 3.94 6.81 -28.84
N ARG A 2 3.71 7.82 -29.69
CA ARG A 2 3.37 7.59 -31.13
C ARG A 2 4.40 6.70 -31.86
N GLN A 3 5.68 6.90 -31.59
CA GLN A 3 6.75 6.08 -32.18
C GLN A 3 6.77 4.64 -31.66
N ALA A 4 6.35 4.41 -30.40
CA ALA A 4 6.28 3.07 -29.81
C ALA A 4 5.06 2.28 -30.32
N LEU A 5 3.96 2.95 -30.68
CA LEU A 5 2.79 2.31 -31.28
C LEU A 5 3.06 1.77 -32.69
N ASN A 6 4.01 2.36 -33.42
CA ASN A 6 4.47 1.81 -34.68
C ASN A 6 5.23 0.50 -34.50
N THR A 7 5.93 0.33 -33.37
CA THR A 7 6.65 -0.90 -33.01
C THR A 7 5.71 -1.96 -32.45
N TYR A 8 4.63 -1.56 -31.77
CA TYR A 8 3.68 -2.46 -31.13
C TYR A 8 2.23 -2.16 -31.59
N PRO A 9 1.86 -2.51 -32.83
CA PRO A 9 0.54 -2.22 -33.39
C PRO A 9 -0.60 -2.91 -32.64
N GLN A 10 -0.34 -4.04 -31.96
CA GLN A 10 -1.33 -4.73 -31.13
C GLN A 10 -1.85 -3.88 -29.96
N LEU A 11 -1.11 -2.86 -29.51
CA LEU A 11 -1.54 -1.96 -28.44
C LEU A 11 -2.41 -0.80 -28.93
N ALA A 12 -2.57 -0.62 -30.25
CA ALA A 12 -3.28 0.53 -30.82
C ALA A 12 -4.75 0.60 -30.38
N GLU A 13 -5.40 -0.55 -30.17
CA GLU A 13 -6.79 -0.62 -29.73
C GLU A 13 -6.99 -0.03 -28.32
N PHE A 14 -6.05 -0.28 -27.41
CA PHE A 14 -6.08 0.23 -26.04
C PHE A 14 -6.02 1.77 -25.96
N PHE A 15 -5.33 2.42 -26.91
CA PHE A 15 -5.19 3.88 -26.96
C PHE A 15 -6.27 4.59 -27.78
N LYS A 16 -7.29 3.87 -28.24
CA LYS A 16 -8.41 4.49 -28.95
C LYS A 16 -9.16 5.47 -28.01
N PRO A 17 -9.64 6.61 -28.52
CA PRO A 17 -10.49 7.52 -27.76
C PRO A 17 -11.77 6.82 -27.29
N GLY A 18 -12.19 7.12 -26.07
CA GLY A 18 -13.34 6.51 -25.40
C GLY A 18 -13.65 7.25 -24.10
N THR A 19 -14.62 6.75 -23.33
CA THR A 19 -15.07 7.36 -22.06
C THR A 19 -13.96 7.41 -21.03
N GLU A 20 -13.17 6.34 -20.89
CA GLU A 20 -11.98 6.27 -20.01
C GLU A 20 -10.68 5.99 -20.79
N SER A 21 -10.49 6.60 -21.96
CA SER A 21 -9.28 6.41 -22.80
C SER A 21 -8.00 6.72 -22.03
N PHE A 22 -6.90 5.99 -22.25
CA PHE A 22 -5.60 6.33 -21.68
C PHE A 22 -5.20 7.80 -21.96
N ARG A 23 -4.73 8.51 -20.93
CA ARG A 23 -4.32 9.92 -21.03
C ARG A 23 -3.01 10.14 -20.29
N VAL A 24 -2.16 10.97 -20.89
CA VAL A 24 -0.98 11.55 -20.25
C VAL A 24 -1.29 13.02 -20.04
N VAL A 25 -1.34 13.46 -18.79
CA VAL A 25 -1.60 14.84 -18.41
C VAL A 25 -0.61 15.29 -17.36
N ASP A 26 -0.43 16.60 -17.25
CA ASP A 26 0.21 17.19 -16.09
C ASP A 26 -0.72 17.16 -14.87
N VAL A 27 -0.13 17.44 -13.70
CA VAL A 27 -0.84 17.37 -12.42
C VAL A 27 -1.95 18.42 -12.28
N ASN A 28 -1.82 19.57 -12.95
CA ASN A 28 -2.83 20.64 -12.91
C ASN A 28 -4.09 20.24 -13.70
N ARG A 29 -3.94 19.39 -14.72
CA ARG A 29 -5.04 18.87 -15.55
C ARG A 29 -5.60 17.53 -15.06
N ALA A 30 -4.98 16.92 -14.05
CA ALA A 30 -5.42 15.65 -13.50
C ALA A 30 -6.68 15.77 -12.61
N GLY A 31 -7.06 16.97 -12.20
CA GLY A 31 -8.15 17.19 -11.23
C GLY A 31 -9.53 16.66 -11.64
N SER A 32 -9.82 16.56 -12.94
CA SER A 32 -11.09 16.03 -13.44
C SER A 32 -11.00 14.57 -13.92
N LEU A 33 -9.86 13.91 -13.71
CA LEU A 33 -9.63 12.55 -14.18
C LEU A 33 -9.61 11.60 -12.99
N GLU A 34 -10.38 10.53 -13.10
CA GLU A 34 -10.35 9.42 -12.16
C GLU A 34 -10.11 8.14 -12.95
N ARG A 35 -9.23 7.26 -12.46
CA ARG A 35 -8.83 6.02 -13.13
C ARG A 35 -8.61 4.92 -12.14
N ASP A 36 -8.75 3.65 -12.56
CA ASP A 36 -8.42 2.52 -11.69
C ASP A 36 -6.94 2.52 -11.31
N THR A 37 -6.06 2.79 -12.27
CA THR A 37 -4.62 2.83 -12.05
C THR A 37 -4.03 4.11 -12.63
N ILE A 38 -3.20 4.78 -11.82
CA ILE A 38 -2.44 5.97 -12.24
C ILE A 38 -0.96 5.67 -12.14
N ILE A 39 -0.21 6.09 -13.16
CA ILE A 39 1.24 6.12 -13.13
C ILE A 39 1.66 7.56 -12.88
N PHE A 40 2.12 7.84 -11.67
CA PHE A 40 2.68 9.13 -11.29
C PHE A 40 4.18 9.12 -11.62
N SER A 41 4.56 9.77 -12.72
CA SER A 41 5.96 9.84 -13.13
C SER A 41 6.57 11.19 -12.78
N LEU A 42 7.68 11.14 -12.05
CA LEU A 42 8.51 12.31 -11.81
C LEU A 42 9.37 12.55 -13.05
N GLY A 43 8.93 13.46 -13.94
CA GLY A 43 9.59 13.77 -15.21
C GLY A 43 10.91 14.54 -15.10
N VAL A 44 11.65 14.40 -14.00
CA VAL A 44 12.95 15.04 -13.78
C VAL A 44 14.07 14.03 -13.89
N GLY A 45 15.20 14.42 -14.49
CA GLY A 45 16.39 13.58 -14.52
C GLY A 45 17.26 13.77 -13.27
N ARG A 46 18.16 12.83 -13.01
CA ARG A 46 19.26 13.02 -12.06
C ARG A 46 20.10 14.22 -12.53
N ALA A 47 20.44 15.13 -11.63
CA ALA A 47 21.26 16.26 -12.02
C ALA A 47 22.65 15.77 -12.44
N ARG A 48 23.23 16.42 -13.46
CA ARG A 48 24.61 16.11 -13.85
C ARG A 48 25.56 16.55 -12.74
N LEU A 49 26.49 15.65 -12.37
CA LEU A 49 27.59 15.92 -11.43
C LEU A 49 27.17 16.18 -9.96
N GLY A 50 26.44 15.23 -9.34
CA GLY A 50 26.22 15.21 -7.88
C GLY A 50 25.44 16.39 -7.31
N GLN A 51 24.83 17.22 -8.16
CA GLN A 51 23.97 18.30 -7.69
C GLN A 51 22.62 17.74 -7.25
N SER A 52 22.15 18.13 -6.07
CA SER A 52 20.85 17.70 -5.61
C SER A 52 19.73 18.36 -6.42
N SER A 53 18.77 17.58 -6.89
CA SER A 53 17.56 18.13 -7.50
C SER A 53 16.73 18.83 -6.42
N HIS A 54 16.51 20.14 -6.59
CA HIS A 54 15.74 20.97 -5.65
C HIS A 54 14.47 21.56 -6.27
N ASN A 55 14.32 21.44 -7.58
CA ASN A 55 13.15 21.91 -8.30
C ASN A 55 12.54 20.74 -9.10
N LEU A 56 11.38 20.27 -8.64
CA LEU A 56 10.63 19.16 -9.24
C LEU A 56 9.54 19.65 -10.20
N GLY A 57 9.73 20.85 -10.77
CA GLY A 57 8.80 21.44 -11.72
C GLY A 57 7.50 21.85 -11.03
N LEU A 58 6.37 21.36 -11.53
CA LEU A 58 5.04 21.73 -11.05
C LEU A 58 4.84 21.43 -9.55
N LEU A 59 5.52 20.42 -9.01
CA LEU A 59 5.46 20.07 -7.59
C LEU A 59 6.17 21.08 -6.67
N SER A 60 7.13 21.83 -7.21
CA SER A 60 7.81 22.93 -6.51
C SER A 60 7.09 24.27 -6.73
N GLY A 61 6.00 24.29 -7.48
CA GLY A 61 5.19 25.51 -7.67
C GLY A 61 4.30 25.83 -6.47
N PRO A 62 3.66 27.01 -6.44
CA PRO A 62 2.79 27.45 -5.35
C PRO A 62 1.55 26.55 -5.16
N HIS A 63 1.12 25.82 -6.20
CA HIS A 63 0.05 24.81 -6.12
C HIS A 63 0.58 23.38 -6.13
N GLY A 64 1.87 23.22 -5.79
CA GLY A 64 2.58 21.95 -5.90
C GLY A 64 2.02 20.91 -4.95
N ARG A 65 1.57 21.33 -3.76
CA ARG A 65 1.00 20.45 -2.74
C ARG A 65 -0.38 19.93 -3.16
N GLU A 66 -1.27 20.80 -3.66
CA GLU A 66 -2.56 20.38 -4.20
C GLU A 66 -2.36 19.47 -5.41
N GLY A 67 -1.41 19.80 -6.28
CA GLY A 67 -1.01 18.94 -7.38
C GLY A 67 -0.59 17.56 -6.89
N PHE A 68 0.34 17.47 -5.93
CA PHE A 68 0.79 16.20 -5.37
C PHE A 68 -0.38 15.36 -4.84
N VAL A 69 -1.26 15.95 -4.03
CA VAL A 69 -2.44 15.26 -3.50
C VAL A 69 -3.35 14.78 -4.62
N VAL A 70 -3.63 15.61 -5.62
CA VAL A 70 -4.40 15.21 -6.80
C VAL A 70 -3.71 14.05 -7.53
N GLY A 71 -2.40 14.08 -7.72
CA GLY A 71 -1.67 12.99 -8.37
C GLY A 71 -1.82 11.65 -7.64
N LEU A 72 -1.84 11.67 -6.30
CA LEU A 72 -1.89 10.45 -5.49
C LEU A 72 -3.30 9.90 -5.22
N THR A 73 -4.32 10.75 -5.27
CA THR A 73 -5.69 10.40 -4.83
C THR A 73 -6.68 10.14 -5.96
N ARG A 74 -6.29 10.35 -7.22
CA ARG A 74 -7.17 10.15 -8.38
C ARG A 74 -7.28 8.69 -8.82
N ALA A 75 -6.46 7.81 -8.27
CA ALA A 75 -6.55 6.39 -8.53
C ALA A 75 -7.65 5.75 -7.66
N ARG A 76 -8.54 4.98 -8.28
CA ARG A 76 -9.55 4.17 -7.57
C ARG A 76 -8.94 2.91 -6.96
N ARG A 77 -7.84 2.40 -7.50
CA ARG A 77 -7.23 1.13 -7.08
C ARG A 77 -5.76 1.23 -6.76
N ALA A 78 -4.96 1.79 -7.66
CA ALA A 78 -3.50 1.78 -7.50
C ALA A 78 -2.83 3.02 -8.09
N THR A 79 -1.89 3.57 -7.33
CA THR A 79 -0.98 4.62 -7.79
C THR A 79 0.43 4.06 -7.85
N HIS A 80 1.01 3.98 -9.05
CA HIS A 80 2.41 3.60 -9.25
C HIS A 80 3.26 4.87 -9.38
N ILE A 81 4.18 5.07 -8.44
CA ILE A 81 5.13 6.17 -8.50
C ILE A 81 6.39 5.69 -9.21
N VAL A 82 6.75 6.38 -10.29
CA VAL A 82 7.95 6.11 -11.08
C VAL A 82 8.88 7.32 -10.97
N SER A 83 10.01 7.11 -10.32
CA SER A 83 11.05 8.13 -10.12
C SER A 83 12.40 7.57 -10.55
N CYS A 84 13.26 8.41 -11.13
CA CYS A 84 14.67 8.09 -11.36
C CYS A 84 15.62 8.80 -10.38
N VAL A 85 15.08 9.48 -9.38
CA VAL A 85 15.82 10.09 -8.27
C VAL A 85 15.42 9.40 -6.97
N SER A 86 16.41 9.10 -6.13
CA SER A 86 16.22 8.63 -4.76
C SER A 86 16.20 9.82 -3.78
N PRO A 87 15.69 9.63 -2.55
CA PRO A 87 15.81 10.62 -1.47
C PRO A 87 17.26 11.10 -1.27
N THR A 88 18.25 10.22 -1.43
CA THR A 88 19.68 10.55 -1.31
C THR A 88 20.20 11.50 -2.38
N ASP A 89 19.55 11.57 -3.54
CA ASP A 89 19.89 12.51 -4.63
C ASP A 89 19.25 13.91 -4.42
N MET A 90 18.49 14.11 -3.33
CA MET A 90 17.71 15.31 -3.09
C MET A 90 18.19 16.06 -1.84
N ASN A 91 17.99 17.38 -1.81
CA ASN A 91 18.32 18.19 -0.64
C ASN A 91 17.02 18.68 0.02
N ALA A 92 16.63 18.03 1.12
CA ALA A 92 15.40 18.32 1.86
C ALA A 92 15.23 19.79 2.26
N GLN A 93 16.31 20.50 2.59
CA GLN A 93 16.26 21.91 3.00
C GLN A 93 15.88 22.86 1.86
N LYS A 94 16.05 22.44 0.61
CA LYS A 94 15.74 23.24 -0.58
C LYS A 94 14.41 22.85 -1.23
N LEU A 95 13.82 21.73 -0.82
CA LEU A 95 12.50 21.29 -1.28
C LEU A 95 11.40 22.04 -0.55
N HIS A 96 10.32 22.31 -1.27
CA HIS A 96 9.15 23.04 -0.79
C HIS A 96 7.89 22.49 -1.45
N GLU A 97 6.73 22.79 -0.85
CA GLU A 97 5.41 22.39 -1.35
C GLU A 97 5.32 20.87 -1.60
N GLY A 98 4.67 20.45 -2.68
CA GLY A 98 4.48 19.04 -3.02
C GLY A 98 5.78 18.29 -3.32
N ALA A 99 6.87 18.99 -3.65
CA ALA A 99 8.17 18.37 -3.83
C ALA A 99 8.75 17.84 -2.50
N LEU A 100 8.51 18.56 -1.39
CA LEU A 100 8.89 18.12 -0.06
C LEU A 100 8.01 16.93 0.39
N ASP A 101 6.72 16.97 0.09
CA ASP A 101 5.80 15.87 0.42
C ASP A 101 6.15 14.58 -0.34
N LEU A 102 6.50 14.68 -1.62
CA LEU A 102 7.01 13.55 -2.41
C LEU A 102 8.31 12.99 -1.80
N TYR A 103 9.25 13.85 -1.39
CA TYR A 103 10.48 13.43 -0.73
C TYR A 103 10.20 12.65 0.56
N ARG A 104 9.30 13.15 1.41
CA ARG A 104 8.89 12.47 2.64
C ARG A 104 8.26 11.12 2.36
N LEU A 105 7.41 11.03 1.34
CA LEU A 105 6.79 9.77 0.91
C LEU A 105 7.85 8.75 0.47
N MET A 106 8.84 9.18 -0.33
CA MET A 106 9.92 8.30 -0.78
C MET A 106 10.82 7.85 0.38
N LEU A 107 11.11 8.74 1.34
CA LEU A 107 11.89 8.40 2.53
C LEU A 107 11.15 7.35 3.39
N ALA A 108 9.88 7.61 3.70
CA ALA A 108 9.04 6.67 4.44
C ALA A 108 8.92 5.32 3.71
N TYR A 109 8.88 5.33 2.37
CA TYR A 109 8.89 4.11 1.57
C TYR A 109 10.21 3.34 1.68
N GLU A 110 11.36 4.01 1.62
CA GLU A 110 12.68 3.35 1.76
C GLU A 110 12.89 2.76 3.16
N GLU A 111 12.58 3.51 4.22
CA GLU A 111 12.66 3.02 5.61
C GLU A 111 11.81 1.76 5.79
N ASN A 112 10.61 1.80 5.23
CA ASN A 112 9.67 0.70 5.21
C ASN A 112 10.19 -0.53 4.42
N GLN A 113 10.80 -0.33 3.25
CA GLN A 113 11.44 -1.44 2.52
C GLN A 113 12.57 -2.08 3.33
N GLN A 114 13.33 -1.29 4.09
CA GLN A 114 14.38 -1.82 4.96
C GLN A 114 13.82 -2.64 6.13
N GLN A 115 12.72 -2.18 6.75
CA GLN A 115 12.01 -2.95 7.76
C GLN A 115 11.50 -4.28 7.21
N ILE A 116 10.88 -4.27 6.02
CA ILE A 116 10.42 -5.50 5.33
C ILE A 116 11.59 -6.46 5.09
N ALA A 117 12.73 -5.93 4.62
CA ALA A 117 13.92 -6.74 4.38
C ALA A 117 14.52 -7.32 5.67
N ALA A 118 14.43 -6.59 6.79
CA ALA A 118 14.88 -7.05 8.10
C ALA A 118 13.94 -8.10 8.73
N GLN A 119 12.64 -8.05 8.42
CA GLN A 119 11.62 -8.97 8.94
C GLN A 119 11.46 -10.27 8.14
N THR A 120 12.04 -10.36 6.94
CA THR A 120 11.99 -11.60 6.15
C THR A 120 12.96 -12.62 6.77
N PRO A 121 12.51 -13.79 7.27
CA PRO A 121 13.41 -14.78 7.85
C PRO A 121 14.40 -15.26 6.80
N ARG A 122 15.70 -15.13 7.08
CA ARG A 122 16.76 -15.79 6.32
C ARG A 122 16.59 -17.31 6.52
N GLU A 123 16.37 -18.06 5.44
CA GLU A 123 16.14 -19.51 5.43
C GLU A 123 17.29 -20.40 5.98
N ASP A 124 18.33 -19.87 6.60
CA ASP A 124 19.50 -20.64 7.04
C ASP A 124 19.76 -20.61 8.56
N VAL A 125 18.76 -20.95 9.36
CA VAL A 125 19.02 -21.46 10.73
C VAL A 125 18.18 -22.72 10.94
N LEU A 126 18.86 -23.86 10.88
CA LEU A 126 18.35 -25.15 11.33
C LEU A 126 17.73 -25.02 12.73
N ALA A 127 16.49 -25.50 12.86
CA ALA A 127 15.72 -25.52 14.09
C ALA A 127 16.54 -26.05 15.29
N SER A 128 16.94 -25.15 16.18
CA SER A 128 17.39 -25.52 17.52
C SER A 128 16.18 -25.75 18.41
N ASN A 129 15.77 -27.02 18.50
CA ASN A 129 15.01 -27.65 19.60
C ASN A 129 13.72 -26.96 20.09
N ALA A 130 12.65 -27.12 19.31
CA ALA A 130 11.28 -26.65 19.52
C ALA A 130 10.47 -27.33 20.65
N TRP A 131 11.08 -27.69 21.78
CA TRP A 131 10.36 -28.36 22.90
C TRP A 131 10.60 -27.77 24.29
N LEU A 132 11.34 -26.66 24.44
CA LEU A 132 11.68 -26.15 25.78
C LEU A 132 11.65 -24.62 26.01
N GLU A 133 11.13 -23.80 25.10
CA GLU A 133 10.97 -22.35 25.33
C GLU A 133 9.49 -21.97 25.31
N THR A 134 8.82 -22.21 26.43
CA THR A 134 7.55 -21.56 26.76
C THR A 134 7.84 -20.12 27.19
N GLU A 135 7.91 -19.21 26.23
CA GLU A 135 7.71 -17.77 26.41
C GLU A 135 6.85 -17.31 25.22
N ASP A 136 5.52 -17.29 25.41
CA ASP A 136 4.52 -16.81 24.45
C ASP A 136 4.61 -15.28 24.26
N GLU A 137 5.80 -14.75 24.00
CA GLU A 137 6.01 -13.37 23.60
C GLU A 137 6.25 -13.34 22.07
N PRO A 138 5.36 -12.71 21.28
CA PRO A 138 5.53 -12.66 19.83
C PRO A 138 6.84 -11.95 19.51
N THR A 139 7.67 -12.60 18.68
CA THR A 139 9.05 -12.18 18.36
C THR A 139 9.15 -10.79 17.71
N ASP A 140 8.03 -10.22 17.25
CA ASP A 140 7.87 -8.83 16.78
C ASP A 140 6.37 -8.43 16.84
N PRO A 141 5.88 -7.82 17.95
CA PRO A 141 4.47 -7.48 18.10
C PRO A 141 4.06 -6.39 17.11
N VAL A 142 3.12 -6.72 16.22
CA VAL A 142 2.57 -5.80 15.22
C VAL A 142 1.50 -4.89 15.83
N THR A 143 0.84 -5.36 16.87
CA THR A 143 -0.21 -4.67 17.61
C THR A 143 0.03 -4.76 19.11
N GLN A 144 -0.57 -3.87 19.89
CA GLN A 144 -0.55 -3.94 21.35
C GLN A 144 -1.42 -5.09 21.91
N ASP A 145 -2.26 -5.71 21.08
CA ASP A 145 -3.13 -6.83 21.44
C ASP A 145 -2.49 -8.18 21.07
N TRP A 146 -2.37 -9.06 22.07
CA TRP A 146 -1.81 -10.40 21.91
C TRP A 146 -2.63 -11.28 20.95
N LEU A 147 -3.96 -11.16 20.94
CA LEU A 147 -4.84 -11.98 20.10
C LEU A 147 -4.67 -11.62 18.62
N LEU A 148 -4.51 -10.33 18.34
CA LEU A 148 -4.20 -9.86 17.00
C LEU A 148 -2.81 -10.32 16.57
N ASN A 149 -1.82 -10.29 17.47
CA ASN A 149 -0.48 -10.80 17.17
C ASN A 149 -0.47 -12.31 16.88
N ASP A 150 -1.28 -13.13 17.55
CA ASP A 150 -1.46 -14.56 17.20
C ASP A 150 -2.07 -14.72 15.79
N ALA A 151 -3.10 -13.94 15.46
CA ALA A 151 -3.67 -13.94 14.10
C ALA A 151 -2.65 -13.47 13.05
N VAL A 152 -1.81 -12.48 13.37
CA VAL A 152 -0.71 -12.01 12.52
C VAL A 152 0.34 -13.11 12.32
N ALA A 153 0.73 -13.83 13.37
CA ALA A 153 1.68 -14.94 13.28
C ALA A 153 1.17 -16.02 12.31
N ARG A 154 -0.10 -16.43 12.45
CA ARG A 154 -0.76 -17.40 11.57
C ARG A 154 -0.86 -16.92 10.11
N LEU A 155 -1.10 -15.63 9.90
CA LEU A 155 -1.08 -15.04 8.55
C LEU A 155 0.32 -15.07 7.94
N ARG A 156 1.35 -14.75 8.73
CA ARG A 156 2.77 -14.80 8.31
C ARG A 156 3.21 -16.22 7.96
N GLU A 157 2.80 -17.22 8.73
CA GLU A 157 3.05 -18.65 8.43
C GLU A 157 2.48 -19.07 7.07
N ARG A 158 1.35 -18.49 6.67
CA ARG A 158 0.72 -18.71 5.36
C ARG A 158 1.27 -17.79 4.26
N GLY A 159 2.40 -17.11 4.53
CA GLY A 159 3.11 -16.26 3.58
C GLY A 159 2.47 -14.89 3.31
N VAL A 160 1.46 -14.48 4.09
CA VAL A 160 0.90 -13.13 4.00
C VAL A 160 1.84 -12.14 4.67
N ARG A 161 2.15 -11.03 3.98
CA ARG A 161 2.93 -9.94 4.57
C ARG A 161 2.01 -9.06 5.40
N VAL A 162 2.21 -9.07 6.71
CA VAL A 162 1.43 -8.27 7.65
C VAL A 162 2.30 -7.15 8.23
N ARG A 163 1.72 -5.95 8.30
CA ARG A 163 2.39 -4.73 8.76
C ARG A 163 1.59 -4.06 9.88
N PRO A 164 2.24 -3.35 10.81
CA PRO A 164 1.53 -2.56 11.79
C PRO A 164 0.72 -1.47 11.10
N GLY A 165 -0.49 -1.24 11.62
CA GLY A 165 -1.26 -0.05 11.30
C GLY A 165 -0.82 1.12 12.18
N GLU A 166 -1.33 2.31 11.85
CA GLU A 166 -1.24 3.49 12.70
C GLU A 166 -2.64 3.86 13.18
N ASP A 167 -2.74 4.47 14.37
CA ASP A 167 -4.00 4.96 14.96
C ASP A 167 -5.10 3.87 15.05
N GLU A 168 -6.24 4.08 14.39
CA GLU A 168 -7.41 3.17 14.38
C GLU A 168 -7.16 1.87 13.56
N ILE A 169 -5.99 1.76 12.92
CA ILE A 169 -5.62 0.61 12.08
C ILE A 169 -4.86 -0.38 12.93
N ALA A 170 -5.39 -1.61 13.07
CA ALA A 170 -4.66 -2.67 13.75
C ALA A 170 -3.46 -3.12 12.93
N PHE A 171 -3.71 -3.62 11.71
CA PHE A 171 -2.65 -4.03 10.81
C PHE A 171 -3.08 -4.02 9.35
N ILE A 172 -2.11 -4.00 8.45
CA ILE A 172 -2.30 -4.07 7.01
C ILE A 172 -1.79 -5.42 6.52
N ALA A 173 -2.65 -6.20 5.88
CA ALA A 173 -2.32 -7.48 5.28
C ALA A 173 -2.18 -7.37 3.76
N LEU A 174 -1.06 -7.88 3.24
CA LEU A 174 -0.68 -7.85 1.84
C LEU A 174 -0.28 -9.26 1.40
N ALA A 175 -1.06 -9.85 0.50
CA ALA A 175 -0.70 -11.11 -0.12
C ALA A 175 0.42 -10.89 -1.17
N PRO A 176 1.54 -11.63 -1.11
CA PRO A 176 2.51 -11.64 -2.19
C PRO A 176 1.90 -12.29 -3.43
N GLN A 177 2.30 -11.80 -4.60
CA GLN A 177 1.71 -12.15 -5.90
C GLN A 177 1.74 -13.66 -6.25
N GLN A 178 2.61 -14.43 -5.57
CA GLN A 178 2.80 -15.86 -5.79
C GLN A 178 1.77 -16.75 -5.07
N LEU A 179 1.10 -16.24 -4.03
CA LEU A 179 0.16 -17.01 -3.20
C LEU A 179 -1.31 -16.83 -3.61
N ILE A 180 -1.58 -15.96 -4.58
CA ILE A 180 -2.95 -15.61 -4.98
C ILE A 180 -3.37 -16.51 -6.13
N HIS A 181 -4.36 -17.37 -5.88
CA HIS A 181 -4.97 -18.20 -6.91
C HIS A 181 -6.04 -17.37 -7.63
N THR A 182 -5.79 -16.97 -8.87
CA THR A 182 -6.81 -16.32 -9.73
C THR A 182 -7.05 -17.18 -10.95
N GLU A 183 -8.30 -17.53 -11.21
CA GLU A 183 -8.71 -18.26 -12.43
C GLU A 183 -8.72 -17.37 -13.68
N SER A 184 -8.59 -16.03 -13.51
CA SER A 184 -8.59 -15.08 -14.62
C SER A 184 -7.54 -13.97 -14.49
N GLU A 185 -6.85 -13.65 -15.59
CA GLU A 185 -5.89 -12.54 -15.69
C GLU A 185 -6.52 -11.15 -15.40
N GLN A 186 -7.86 -11.04 -15.48
CA GLN A 186 -8.61 -9.84 -15.17
C GLN A 186 -8.86 -9.66 -13.65
N GLU A 187 -8.95 -10.75 -12.88
CA GLU A 187 -9.04 -10.72 -11.41
C GLU A 187 -7.66 -10.55 -10.75
N SER A 188 -6.57 -10.93 -11.43
CA SER A 188 -5.20 -10.65 -10.98
C SER A 188 -4.90 -9.13 -10.82
N ALA A 189 -5.79 -8.26 -11.32
CA ALA A 189 -5.73 -6.79 -11.19
C ALA A 189 -6.40 -6.24 -9.90
N GLN A 190 -7.03 -7.09 -9.08
CA GLN A 190 -7.68 -6.71 -7.83
C GLN A 190 -6.75 -6.96 -6.61
N ARG A 191 -5.54 -6.41 -6.69
CA ARG A 191 -4.53 -6.47 -5.62
C ARG A 191 -4.79 -5.36 -4.62
N MET A 192 -5.86 -5.49 -3.85
CA MET A 192 -6.22 -4.49 -2.86
C MET A 192 -5.61 -4.90 -1.51
N PRO A 193 -4.74 -4.07 -0.91
CA PRO A 193 -4.29 -4.31 0.46
C PRO A 193 -5.51 -4.37 1.38
N LEU A 194 -5.50 -5.34 2.31
CA LEU A 194 -6.54 -5.47 3.31
C LEU A 194 -6.10 -4.70 4.55
N MET A 195 -6.84 -3.66 4.86
CA MET A 195 -6.76 -2.98 6.15
C MET A 195 -7.63 -3.73 7.15
N VAL A 196 -7.04 -4.05 8.30
CA VAL A 196 -7.72 -4.72 9.39
C VAL A 196 -7.87 -3.75 10.55
N GLY A 197 -9.11 -3.43 10.91
CA GLY A 197 -9.44 -2.69 12.13
C GLY A 197 -9.68 -3.64 13.31
N SER A 198 -9.54 -3.16 14.54
CA SER A 198 -9.87 -3.90 15.76
C SER A 198 -10.88 -3.11 16.59
N ASP A 199 -11.83 -3.81 17.21
CA ASP A 199 -12.78 -3.22 18.16
C ASP A 199 -12.14 -2.80 19.49
N VAL A 200 -10.92 -3.27 19.78
CA VAL A 200 -10.14 -2.90 20.98
C VAL A 200 -9.39 -1.58 20.79
N LEU A 201 -9.06 -1.21 19.55
CA LEU A 201 -8.39 0.05 19.24
C LEU A 201 -9.36 1.23 19.14
N PHE A 202 -10.67 0.97 19.18
CA PHE A 202 -11.71 1.97 19.07
C PHE A 202 -12.04 2.60 20.43
N ASP A 203 -11.80 3.90 20.60
CA ASP A 203 -12.20 4.63 21.81
C ASP A 203 -13.66 5.08 21.71
N TYR A 204 -14.56 4.29 22.30
CA TYR A 204 -15.99 4.57 22.37
C TYR A 204 -16.36 5.91 23.03
N THR A 205 -15.43 6.58 23.73
CA THR A 205 -15.69 7.86 24.42
C THR A 205 -15.39 9.08 23.56
N THR A 206 -14.51 8.98 22.57
CA THR A 206 -14.05 10.10 21.75
C THR A 206 -14.34 9.92 20.26
N GLU A 207 -14.47 8.68 19.79
CA GLU A 207 -14.67 8.36 18.38
C GLU A 207 -16.13 8.06 18.04
N SER A 208 -16.57 8.46 16.84
CA SER A 208 -17.95 8.22 16.42
C SER A 208 -18.11 6.84 15.78
N VAL A 209 -19.04 6.04 16.31
CA VAL A 209 -19.34 4.69 15.76
C VAL A 209 -19.68 4.76 14.27
N ARG A 210 -20.38 5.82 13.84
CA ARG A 210 -20.73 6.03 12.42
C ARG A 210 -19.50 6.28 11.55
N GLU A 211 -18.50 6.98 12.06
CA GLU A 211 -17.27 7.23 11.31
C GLU A 211 -16.49 5.93 11.10
N HIS A 212 -16.27 5.16 12.17
CA HIS A 212 -15.49 3.93 12.11
C HIS A 212 -16.21 2.78 11.37
N THR A 213 -17.52 2.60 11.55
CA THR A 213 -18.27 1.50 10.91
C THR A 213 -18.74 1.80 9.49
N ARG A 214 -18.73 3.06 9.06
CA ARG A 214 -19.27 3.45 7.74
C ARG A 214 -18.38 4.40 6.96
N LEU A 215 -18.00 5.55 7.51
CA LEU A 215 -17.30 6.58 6.74
C LEU A 215 -15.85 6.21 6.40
N VAL A 216 -15.10 5.65 7.36
CA VAL A 216 -13.73 5.18 7.14
C VAL A 216 -13.72 4.03 6.13
N PRO A 217 -14.55 2.97 6.26
CA PRO A 217 -14.68 1.94 5.24
C PRO A 217 -15.07 2.47 3.85
N GLU A 218 -16.02 3.40 3.78
CA GLU A 218 -16.43 4.01 2.51
C GLU A 218 -15.31 4.86 1.87
N ARG A 219 -14.52 5.59 2.67
CA ARG A 219 -13.38 6.37 2.15
C ARG A 219 -12.26 5.45 1.64
N LEU A 220 -11.94 4.39 2.39
CA LEU A 220 -10.89 3.43 2.05
C LEU A 220 -11.25 2.58 0.82
N SER A 221 -12.49 2.09 0.75
CA SER A 221 -12.97 1.36 -0.42
C SER A 221 -12.91 2.19 -1.70
N ARG A 222 -13.18 3.50 -1.62
CA ARG A 222 -13.05 4.42 -2.76
C ARG A 222 -11.61 4.64 -3.22
N THR A 223 -10.62 4.48 -2.34
CA THR A 223 -9.19 4.57 -2.68
C THR A 223 -8.58 3.22 -3.06
N GLY A 224 -9.38 2.16 -3.10
CA GLY A 224 -8.95 0.83 -3.53
C GLY A 224 -8.42 -0.06 -2.41
N TRP A 225 -8.74 0.26 -1.17
CA TRP A 225 -8.40 -0.55 -0.01
C TRP A 225 -9.60 -1.41 0.39
N ASN A 226 -9.35 -2.68 0.70
CA ASN A 226 -10.34 -3.51 1.36
C ASN A 226 -10.26 -3.24 2.87
N TYR A 227 -11.40 -3.18 3.56
CA TYR A 227 -11.45 -2.96 5.00
C TYR A 227 -12.27 -4.07 5.68
N VAL A 228 -11.71 -4.67 6.72
CA VAL A 228 -12.38 -5.65 7.59
C VAL A 228 -12.12 -5.29 9.04
N THR A 229 -13.18 -5.23 9.84
CA THR A 229 -13.06 -5.19 11.31
C THR A 229 -12.95 -6.60 11.86
N LEU A 230 -11.95 -6.82 12.70
CA LEU A 230 -11.89 -7.98 13.58
C LEU A 230 -12.49 -7.62 14.93
N ASN A 231 -13.35 -8.50 15.42
CA ASN A 231 -13.81 -8.46 16.79
C ASN A 231 -12.90 -9.37 17.62
N THR A 232 -12.38 -8.87 18.74
CA THR A 232 -11.49 -9.64 19.61
C THR A 232 -12.13 -10.93 20.14
N LEU A 233 -13.45 -10.99 20.32
CA LEU A 233 -14.16 -12.22 20.67
C LEU A 233 -14.11 -13.27 19.54
N GLU A 234 -14.21 -12.85 18.28
CA GLU A 234 -14.11 -13.77 17.14
C GLU A 234 -12.70 -14.34 17.02
N VAL A 235 -11.68 -13.50 17.19
CA VAL A 235 -10.26 -13.92 17.16
C VAL A 235 -9.96 -14.89 18.30
N PHE A 236 -10.52 -14.66 19.49
CA PHE A 236 -10.38 -15.56 20.63
C PHE A 236 -11.12 -16.90 20.44
N ALA A 237 -12.35 -16.86 19.90
CA ALA A 237 -13.20 -18.04 19.80
C ALA A 237 -12.74 -19.01 18.70
N ASP A 238 -12.34 -18.49 17.54
CA ASP A 238 -11.88 -19.29 16.41
C ASP A 238 -10.87 -18.50 15.56
N PRO A 239 -9.59 -18.49 15.95
CA PRO A 239 -8.56 -17.75 15.22
C PRO A 239 -8.35 -18.31 13.81
N GLU A 240 -8.54 -19.60 13.59
CA GLU A 240 -8.35 -20.22 12.27
C GLU A 240 -9.42 -19.77 11.28
N ALA A 241 -10.69 -19.68 11.69
CA ALA A 241 -11.77 -19.17 10.86
C ALA A 241 -11.56 -17.69 10.49
N VAL A 242 -11.04 -16.88 11.42
CA VAL A 242 -10.70 -15.48 11.16
C VAL A 242 -9.57 -15.38 10.12
N VAL A 243 -8.50 -16.15 10.29
CA VAL A 243 -7.38 -16.19 9.32
C VAL A 243 -7.88 -16.66 7.96
N ALA A 244 -8.70 -17.72 7.89
CA ALA A 244 -9.29 -18.20 6.65
C ALA A 244 -10.21 -17.16 5.98
N ARG A 245 -10.94 -16.36 6.77
CA ARG A 245 -11.73 -15.23 6.27
C ARG A 245 -10.84 -14.15 5.65
N ILE A 246 -9.74 -13.78 6.33
CA ILE A 246 -8.76 -12.80 5.83
C ILE A 246 -8.11 -13.29 4.54
N LEU A 247 -7.72 -14.56 4.47
CA LEU A 247 -7.12 -15.14 3.26
C LEU A 247 -8.08 -15.13 2.07
N ARG A 248 -9.36 -15.46 2.28
CA ARG A 248 -10.38 -15.32 1.23
C ARG A 248 -10.51 -13.89 0.73
N TYR A 249 -10.48 -12.90 1.62
CA TYR A 249 -10.47 -11.48 1.22
C TYR A 249 -9.21 -11.08 0.45
N LEU A 250 -8.08 -11.74 0.72
CA LEU A 250 -6.82 -11.57 0.00
C LEU A 250 -6.73 -12.40 -1.30
N GLY A 251 -7.74 -13.20 -1.62
CA GLY A 251 -7.74 -14.09 -2.80
C GLY A 251 -6.83 -15.32 -2.66
N ILE A 252 -6.48 -15.69 -1.42
CA ILE A 252 -5.74 -16.92 -1.12
C ILE A 252 -6.76 -17.96 -0.69
N TYR A 253 -6.98 -18.96 -1.55
CA TYR A 253 -7.78 -20.13 -1.22
C TYR A 253 -6.86 -21.18 -0.62
N ALA A 254 -7.20 -21.68 0.57
CA ALA A 254 -6.60 -22.90 1.07
C ALA A 254 -7.28 -24.08 0.38
N ASP A 255 -6.50 -24.99 -0.20
CA ASP A 255 -6.97 -26.31 -0.65
C ASP A 255 -7.51 -27.14 0.53
#